data_AF-A0A2E1XGV5-F1
#
_entry.id   AF-A0A2E1XGV5-F1
#
_cell.length_a   1.000
_cell.length_b   1.000
_cell.length_c   1.000
_cell.angle_alpha   90.00
_cell.angle_beta   90.00
_cell.angle_gamma   90.00
#
_symmetry.space_group_name_H-M   'P 1'
#
loop_
_entity.id
_entity.type
_entity.pdbx_description
1 polymer ?
#
loop_
_entity_poly.entity_id
_entity_poly.type
_entity_poly.pdbx_seq_one_letter_code
_entity_poly.pdbx_strand_id
1 'polypeptide(L)'
;MAAAISAANAGDEGFKPEIFKWGVKTAELEIALEGKCAGGFEIRPIDPPFLPNKPEKQLQIDCDGFDFLGAPRWTEFVIGDDRLQMVWVMVDDSDKAKAIEALKDAYGEPSHETPMFVAFTQGRAAWREEPAEILFYSEELDAPMKGWFDSAQ
;
A
#
# COMPACT_ATOMS: atom_id res chain seq x y z
N MET A 1 42.50 10.40 0.62
CA MET A 1 41.77 9.30 -0.02
C MET A 1 40.31 9.48 0.31
N ALA A 2 39.51 9.90 -0.68
CA ALA A 2 38.07 10.02 -0.53
C ALA A 2 37.47 8.61 -0.52
N ALA A 3 36.78 8.24 0.56
CA ALA A 3 35.92 7.07 0.57
C ALA A 3 34.64 7.46 -0.16
N ALA A 4 34.40 6.84 -1.31
CA ALA A 4 33.15 6.97 -2.04
C ALA A 4 32.01 6.42 -1.17
N ILE A 5 30.96 7.23 -1.04
CA ILE A 5 29.69 6.89 -0.40
C ILE A 5 29.07 5.77 -1.23
N SER A 6 28.84 4.60 -0.61
CA SER A 6 27.98 3.57 -1.19
C SER A 6 26.58 4.17 -1.41
N ALA A 7 26.13 4.20 -2.66
CA ALA A 7 24.73 4.37 -2.97
C ALA A 7 23.97 3.19 -2.34
N ALA A 8 23.23 3.47 -1.27
CA ALA A 8 22.26 2.52 -0.73
C ALA A 8 21.16 2.32 -1.78
N ASN A 9 20.77 1.07 -1.97
CA ASN A 9 19.67 0.65 -2.84
C ASN A 9 18.40 1.42 -2.44
N ALA A 10 17.93 2.33 -3.30
CA ALA A 10 16.58 2.87 -3.24
C ALA A 10 15.63 1.76 -3.69
N GLY A 11 14.86 1.21 -2.75
CA GLY A 11 13.89 0.15 -3.02
C GLY A 11 13.70 -0.75 -1.80
N ASP A 12 12.91 -0.28 -0.83
CA ASP A 12 11.98 -1.03 0.04
C ASP A 12 11.93 -0.62 1.54
N GLU A 13 12.88 0.15 2.10
CA GLU A 13 12.98 0.20 3.58
C GLU A 13 12.38 1.42 4.33
N GLY A 14 11.79 2.42 3.68
CA GLY A 14 11.41 3.65 4.40
C GLY A 14 10.00 3.67 5.00
N PHE A 15 9.00 3.47 4.15
CA PHE A 15 7.62 3.91 4.44
C PHE A 15 6.60 2.76 4.51
N LYS A 16 6.79 1.72 3.68
CA LYS A 16 5.91 0.55 3.65
C LYS A 16 6.18 -0.35 4.86
N PRO A 17 5.19 -0.67 5.70
CA PRO A 17 5.35 -1.61 6.81
C PRO A 17 5.88 -2.98 6.37
N GLU A 18 6.73 -3.60 7.19
CA GLU A 18 7.35 -4.91 6.90
C GLU A 18 6.32 -6.04 6.72
N ILE A 19 5.17 -5.93 7.40
CA ILE A 19 4.06 -6.90 7.29
C ILE A 19 3.39 -6.86 5.90
N PHE A 20 3.58 -5.80 5.11
CA PHE A 20 3.05 -5.70 3.74
C PHE A 20 3.98 -6.49 2.79
N LYS A 21 3.96 -7.82 2.95
CA LYS A 21 4.75 -8.78 2.20
C LYS A 21 3.93 -9.33 1.03
N TRP A 22 4.30 -8.91 -0.18
CA TRP A 22 3.57 -9.29 -1.39
C TRP A 22 3.62 -10.78 -1.66
N GLY A 23 2.50 -11.33 -2.15
CA GLY A 23 2.40 -12.75 -2.48
C GLY A 23 2.26 -13.71 -1.30
N VAL A 24 2.24 -13.20 -0.06
CA VAL A 24 1.96 -14.02 1.13
C VAL A 24 0.54 -14.58 1.08
N LYS A 25 0.36 -15.80 1.59
CA LYS A 25 -0.95 -16.47 1.63
C LYS A 25 -1.88 -15.83 2.66
N THR A 26 -3.19 -15.97 2.47
CA THR A 26 -4.19 -15.44 3.40
C THR A 26 -3.93 -15.92 4.83
N ALA A 27 -3.76 -17.23 5.02
CA ALA A 27 -3.50 -17.81 6.34
C ALA A 27 -2.19 -17.33 6.98
N GLU A 28 -1.16 -17.07 6.17
CA GLU A 28 0.12 -16.53 6.67
C GLU A 28 -0.01 -15.05 7.06
N LEU A 29 -0.82 -14.28 6.32
CA LEU A 29 -1.14 -12.89 6.64
C LEU A 29 -1.97 -12.77 7.91
N GLU A 30 -2.97 -13.64 8.11
CA GLU A 30 -3.76 -13.71 9.35
C GLU A 30 -2.87 -13.87 10.58
N ILE A 31 -1.93 -14.82 10.53
CA ILE A 31 -0.95 -15.04 11.61
C ILE A 31 -0.10 -13.79 11.84
N ALA A 32 0.33 -13.11 10.77
CA ALA A 32 1.14 -11.91 10.89
C ALA A 32 0.36 -10.72 11.50
N LEU A 33 -0.97 -10.67 11.31
CA LEU A 33 -1.84 -9.64 11.84
C LEU A 33 -2.27 -9.85 13.30
N GLU A 34 -1.97 -11.01 13.90
CA GLU A 34 -2.26 -11.29 15.30
C GLU A 34 -1.66 -10.21 16.23
N GLY A 35 -2.53 -9.53 16.98
CA GLY A 35 -2.14 -8.46 17.88
C GLY A 35 -1.69 -7.16 17.20
N LYS A 36 -1.89 -7.01 15.88
CA LYS A 36 -1.59 -5.79 15.10
C LYS A 36 -2.81 -4.91 14.86
N CYS A 37 -4.00 -5.52 14.80
CA CYS A 37 -5.27 -4.82 14.67
C CYS A 37 -5.89 -4.65 16.07
N ALA A 38 -5.83 -3.44 16.64
CA ALA A 38 -6.33 -3.18 17.99
C ALA A 38 -7.82 -3.53 18.18
N GLY A 39 -8.65 -3.34 17.14
CA GLY A 39 -10.06 -3.71 17.10
C GLY A 39 -10.34 -5.13 16.60
N GLY A 40 -9.29 -5.89 16.26
CA GLY A 40 -9.39 -7.16 15.55
C GLY A 40 -9.46 -6.99 14.03
N PHE A 41 -9.61 -8.11 13.33
CA PHE A 41 -9.78 -8.11 11.89
C PHE A 41 -10.89 -9.07 11.44
N GLU A 42 -11.51 -8.76 10.31
CA GLU A 42 -12.50 -9.60 9.63
C GLU A 42 -12.00 -9.97 8.23
N ILE A 43 -12.33 -11.18 7.77
CA ILE A 43 -12.05 -11.62 6.41
C ILE A 43 -13.37 -11.77 5.67
N ARG A 44 -13.48 -11.11 4.51
CA ARG A 44 -14.69 -11.17 3.68
C ARG A 44 -14.35 -11.41 2.20
N PRO A 45 -15.21 -12.11 1.46
CA PRO A 45 -15.08 -12.21 0.02
C PRO A 45 -15.42 -10.88 -0.67
N ILE A 46 -14.77 -10.62 -1.79
CA ILE A 46 -15.11 -9.55 -2.73
C ILE A 46 -15.62 -10.19 -4.01
N ASP A 47 -16.89 -9.97 -4.32
CA ASP A 47 -17.56 -10.51 -5.51
C ASP A 47 -18.44 -9.41 -6.15
N PRO A 48 -18.15 -8.96 -7.39
CA PRO A 48 -17.08 -9.44 -8.26
C PRO A 48 -15.68 -8.95 -7.86
N PRO A 49 -14.59 -9.70 -8.16
CA PRO A 49 -13.22 -9.21 -8.03
C PRO A 49 -12.99 -7.91 -8.80
N PHE A 50 -12.31 -6.95 -8.18
CA PHE A 50 -11.98 -5.65 -8.78
C PHE A 50 -10.49 -5.48 -9.07
N LEU A 51 -9.64 -6.36 -8.55
CA LEU A 51 -8.20 -6.25 -8.74
C LEU A 51 -7.83 -6.24 -10.24
N PRO A 52 -6.92 -5.36 -10.70
CA PRO A 52 -6.65 -5.20 -12.12
C PRO A 52 -6.04 -6.44 -12.81
N ASN A 53 -5.40 -7.33 -12.05
CA ASN A 53 -4.89 -8.61 -12.55
C ASN A 53 -5.98 -9.69 -12.72
N LYS A 54 -7.24 -9.36 -12.41
CA LYS A 54 -8.44 -10.20 -12.63
C LYS A 54 -8.33 -11.61 -12.01
N PRO A 55 -8.14 -11.70 -10.69
CA PRO A 55 -8.09 -12.99 -10.02
C PRO A 55 -9.43 -13.71 -10.13
N GLU A 56 -9.42 -15.04 -10.04
CA GLU A 56 -10.66 -15.83 -9.99
C GLU A 56 -11.42 -15.58 -8.68
N LYS A 57 -10.68 -15.38 -7.59
CA LYS A 57 -11.21 -15.11 -6.25
C LYS A 57 -10.50 -13.92 -5.63
N GLN A 58 -11.29 -13.06 -4.98
CA GLN A 58 -10.75 -11.97 -4.19
C GLN A 58 -11.30 -12.00 -2.77
N LEU A 59 -10.41 -11.81 -1.81
CA LEU A 59 -10.73 -11.63 -0.40
C LEU A 59 -10.21 -10.26 0.04
N GLN A 60 -10.76 -9.78 1.15
CA GLN A 60 -10.25 -8.62 1.86
C GLN A 60 -10.17 -8.96 3.35
N ILE A 61 -9.03 -8.60 3.98
CA ILE A 61 -8.92 -8.55 5.43
C ILE A 61 -9.06 -7.10 5.87
N ASP A 62 -10.10 -6.81 6.62
CA ASP A 62 -10.38 -5.52 7.22
C ASP A 62 -9.77 -5.49 8.62
N CYS A 63 -8.69 -4.73 8.80
CA CYS A 63 -7.95 -4.61 10.06
C CYS A 63 -8.29 -3.28 10.74
N ASP A 64 -8.94 -3.35 11.90
CA ASP A 64 -9.27 -2.17 12.70
C ASP A 64 -8.13 -1.82 13.67
N GLY A 65 -7.66 -0.59 13.60
CA GLY A 65 -6.63 -0.05 14.50
C GLY A 65 -5.23 -0.59 14.25
N PHE A 66 -4.85 -0.76 12.99
CA PHE A 66 -3.45 -0.98 12.59
C PHE A 66 -2.61 0.26 12.87
N ASP A 67 -1.52 0.15 13.61
CA ASP A 67 -0.66 1.32 13.90
C ASP A 67 0.09 1.77 12.63
N PHE A 68 -0.25 2.95 12.13
CA PHE A 68 0.38 3.55 10.97
C PHE A 68 0.43 5.07 11.08
N LEU A 69 1.60 5.63 10.77
CA LEU A 69 1.92 7.05 10.97
C LEU A 69 1.77 7.55 12.43
N GLY A 70 1.78 6.63 13.40
CA GLY A 70 1.66 6.92 14.83
C GLY A 70 0.22 7.02 15.34
N ALA A 71 -0.74 6.48 14.58
CA ALA A 71 -2.14 6.45 14.95
C ALA A 71 -2.79 5.12 14.50
N PRO A 72 -3.84 4.65 15.19
CA PRO A 72 -4.61 3.47 14.77
C PRO A 72 -5.41 3.78 13.49
N ARG A 73 -5.21 2.99 12.44
CA ARG A 73 -5.85 3.14 11.14
C ARG A 73 -6.71 1.94 10.79
N TRP A 74 -7.80 2.20 10.09
CA TRP A 74 -8.46 1.16 9.30
C TRP A 74 -7.50 0.79 8.16
N THR A 75 -7.24 -0.50 7.96
CA THR A 75 -6.34 -0.99 6.90
C THR A 75 -6.95 -2.17 6.19
N GLU A 76 -6.98 -2.12 4.87
CA GLU A 76 -7.60 -3.13 4.03
C GLU A 76 -6.52 -3.88 3.26
N PHE A 77 -6.39 -5.18 3.54
CA PHE A 77 -5.48 -6.07 2.83
C PHE A 77 -6.27 -6.81 1.74
N VAL A 78 -6.02 -6.45 0.49
CA VAL A 78 -6.74 -6.97 -0.68
C VAL A 78 -5.94 -8.13 -1.29
N ILE A 79 -6.58 -9.29 -1.34
CA ILE A 79 -5.97 -10.58 -1.67
C ILE A 79 -6.61 -11.12 -2.94
N GLY A 80 -5.79 -11.42 -3.95
CA GLY A 80 -6.23 -12.07 -5.19
C GLY A 80 -5.63 -13.47 -5.30
N ASP A 81 -6.46 -14.49 -5.53
CA ASP A 81 -6.06 -15.89 -5.66
C ASP A 81 -5.12 -16.38 -4.53
N ASP A 82 -5.52 -16.10 -3.28
CA ASP A 82 -4.78 -16.44 -2.04
C ASP A 82 -3.40 -15.79 -1.92
N ARG A 83 -3.22 -14.59 -2.50
CA ARG A 83 -1.96 -13.83 -2.46
C ARG A 83 -2.23 -12.37 -2.15
N LEU A 84 -1.51 -11.77 -1.20
CA LEU A 84 -1.61 -10.33 -0.93
C LEU A 84 -1.16 -9.52 -2.15
N GLN A 85 -2.03 -8.66 -2.65
CA GLN A 85 -1.82 -7.87 -3.86
C GLN A 85 -1.79 -6.36 -3.60
N MET A 86 -2.60 -5.88 -2.66
CA MET A 86 -2.80 -4.44 -2.45
C MET A 86 -3.16 -4.18 -0.99
N VAL A 87 -2.70 -3.05 -0.46
CA VAL A 87 -3.07 -2.57 0.87
C VAL A 87 -3.50 -1.12 0.78
N TRP A 88 -4.66 -0.81 1.36
CA TRP A 88 -5.12 0.55 1.59
C TRP A 88 -5.02 0.87 3.08
N VAL A 89 -4.40 1.98 3.43
CA VAL A 89 -4.39 2.50 4.80
C VAL A 89 -5.17 3.80 4.83
N MET A 90 -6.31 3.80 5.51
CA MET A 90 -7.17 4.97 5.64
C MET A 90 -6.55 5.91 6.66
N VAL A 91 -6.29 7.14 6.25
CA VAL A 91 -5.60 8.17 7.05
C VAL A 91 -6.45 9.44 7.06
N ASP A 92 -6.03 10.45 7.83
CA ASP A 92 -6.73 11.73 7.86
C ASP A 92 -6.10 12.69 6.86
N ASP A 93 -6.88 13.65 6.34
CA ASP A 93 -6.36 14.71 5.47
C ASP A 93 -5.18 15.47 6.10
N SER A 94 -5.15 15.57 7.44
CA SER A 94 -4.05 16.20 8.18
C SER A 94 -2.73 15.46 8.07
N ASP A 95 -2.74 14.17 7.71
CA ASP A 95 -1.53 13.37 7.52
C ASP A 95 -0.84 13.67 6.18
N LYS A 96 -1.54 14.30 5.23
CA LYS A 96 -1.07 14.47 3.84
C LYS A 96 0.35 15.00 3.76
N ALA A 97 0.65 16.13 4.43
CA ALA A 97 1.97 16.75 4.34
C ALA A 97 3.09 15.79 4.79
N LYS A 98 2.87 15.10 5.93
CA LYS A 98 3.81 14.12 6.49
C LYS A 98 3.91 12.87 5.60
N ALA A 99 2.79 12.39 5.06
CA ALA A 99 2.75 11.23 4.19
C ALA A 99 3.49 11.48 2.87
N ILE A 100 3.25 12.62 2.23
CA ILE A 100 3.94 13.01 0.99
C ILE A 100 5.45 13.20 1.23
N GLU A 101 5.85 13.84 2.33
CA GLU A 101 7.26 13.97 2.70
C GLU A 101 7.91 12.59 2.87
N ALA A 102 7.29 11.70 3.65
CA ALA A 102 7.82 10.36 3.88
C ALA A 102 7.86 9.49 2.60
N LEU A 103 6.88 9.64 1.70
CA LEU A 103 6.89 8.98 0.39
C LEU A 103 8.02 9.50 -0.50
N LYS A 104 8.27 10.81 -0.49
CA LYS A 104 9.39 11.41 -1.23
C LYS A 104 10.75 10.95 -0.69
N ASP A 105 10.89 10.90 0.63
CA ASP A 105 12.10 10.40 1.28
C ASP A 105 12.35 8.92 0.94
N ALA A 106 11.29 8.12 0.87
CA ALA A 106 11.40 6.69 0.58
C ALA A 106 11.61 6.39 -0.92
N TYR A 107 10.97 7.14 -1.81
CA TYR A 107 10.80 6.75 -3.23
C TYR A 107 11.21 7.82 -4.24
N GLY A 108 11.69 8.99 -3.79
CA GLY A 108 12.03 10.13 -4.65
C GLY A 108 10.80 10.94 -5.09
N GLU A 109 10.95 11.77 -6.11
CA GLU A 109 9.84 12.62 -6.59
C GLU A 109 8.68 11.78 -7.16
N PRO A 110 7.43 12.27 -7.04
CA PRO A 110 6.28 11.54 -7.54
C PRO A 110 6.33 11.40 -9.06
N SER A 111 5.92 10.23 -9.54
CA SER A 111 5.74 9.95 -10.97
C SER A 111 4.51 10.63 -11.56
N HIS A 112 3.51 10.89 -10.73
CA HIS A 112 2.25 11.54 -11.10
C HIS A 112 1.76 12.36 -9.92
N GLU A 113 1.20 13.53 -10.21
CA GLU A 113 0.58 14.40 -9.22
C GLU A 113 -0.65 15.05 -9.88
N THR A 114 -1.82 14.77 -9.33
CA THR A 114 -3.12 15.25 -9.81
C THR A 114 -3.95 15.75 -8.62
N PRO A 115 -5.09 16.42 -8.85
CA PRO A 115 -6.04 16.74 -7.78
C PRO A 115 -6.66 15.51 -7.09
N MET A 116 -6.46 14.29 -7.62
CA MET A 116 -7.00 13.05 -7.05
C MET A 116 -5.96 12.23 -6.27
N PHE A 117 -4.69 12.30 -6.65
CA PHE A 117 -3.64 11.46 -6.06
C PHE A 117 -2.22 11.99 -6.33
N VAL A 118 -1.27 11.47 -5.55
CA VAL A 118 0.17 11.60 -5.77
C VAL A 118 0.78 10.21 -5.80
N ALA A 119 1.32 9.76 -6.94
CA ALA A 119 1.78 8.39 -7.14
C ALA A 119 3.30 8.28 -7.28
N PHE A 120 3.86 7.28 -6.60
CA PHE A 120 5.28 6.91 -6.58
C PHE A 120 5.40 5.50 -7.17
N THR A 121 5.26 5.39 -8.49
CA THR A 121 5.15 4.08 -9.17
C THR A 121 6.36 3.17 -8.98
N GLN A 122 7.57 3.72 -8.82
CA GLN A 122 8.76 2.92 -8.47
C GLN A 122 8.66 2.31 -7.05
N GLY A 123 8.04 3.03 -6.11
CA GLY A 123 7.79 2.56 -4.74
C GLY A 123 6.50 1.75 -4.60
N ARG A 124 5.75 1.59 -5.69
CA ARG A 124 4.43 0.94 -5.73
C ARG A 124 3.50 1.48 -4.65
N ALA A 125 3.50 2.80 -4.51
CA ALA A 125 2.74 3.52 -3.50
C ALA A 125 2.07 4.77 -4.07
N ALA A 126 0.97 5.20 -3.46
CA ALA A 126 0.31 6.46 -3.78
C ALA A 126 -0.44 7.04 -2.58
N TRP A 127 -0.52 8.37 -2.51
CA TRP A 127 -1.54 9.09 -1.74
C TRP A 127 -2.77 9.30 -2.59
N ARG A 128 -3.98 9.09 -2.06
CA ARG A 128 -5.24 9.50 -2.67
C ARG A 128 -5.90 10.56 -1.79
N GLU A 129 -6.54 11.55 -2.42
CA GLU A 129 -7.14 12.68 -1.70
C GLU A 129 -8.49 12.36 -1.05
N GLU A 130 -9.37 11.59 -1.71
CA GLU A 130 -10.74 11.34 -1.21
C GLU A 130 -11.24 9.91 -1.47
N PRO A 131 -11.49 9.09 -0.42
CA PRO A 131 -11.07 9.38 0.95
C PRO A 131 -9.54 9.47 1.04
N ALA A 132 -9.03 10.13 2.08
CA ALA A 132 -7.61 10.16 2.36
C ALA A 132 -7.10 8.76 2.68
N GLU A 133 -6.27 8.22 1.79
CA GLU A 133 -5.70 6.89 1.94
C GLU A 133 -4.32 6.80 1.29
N ILE A 134 -3.52 5.89 1.84
CA ILE A 134 -2.26 5.49 1.24
C ILE A 134 -2.43 4.10 0.66
N LEU A 135 -2.14 4.01 -0.63
CA LEU A 135 -2.10 2.79 -1.40
C LEU A 135 -0.69 2.20 -1.39
N PHE A 136 -0.60 0.89 -1.21
CA PHE A 136 0.55 0.07 -1.58
C PHE A 136 0.11 -1.09 -2.47
N TYR A 137 0.91 -1.46 -3.46
CA TYR A 137 0.57 -2.58 -4.35
C TYR A 137 1.77 -3.47 -4.71
N SER A 138 1.47 -4.71 -5.09
CA SER A 138 2.44 -5.71 -5.49
C SER A 138 2.99 -5.44 -6.89
N GLU A 139 4.15 -6.03 -7.20
CA GLU A 139 4.74 -6.00 -8.55
C GLU A 139 3.80 -6.56 -9.63
N GLU A 140 2.93 -7.51 -9.27
CA GLU A 140 1.95 -8.09 -10.20
C GLU A 140 0.90 -7.10 -10.68
N LEU A 141 0.73 -5.99 -9.95
CA LEU A 141 -0.16 -4.91 -10.32
C LEU A 141 0.56 -3.76 -11.04
N ASP A 142 1.87 -3.82 -11.25
CA ASP A 142 2.65 -2.69 -11.80
C ASP A 142 2.12 -2.18 -13.14
N ALA A 143 2.03 -3.06 -14.14
CA ALA A 143 1.58 -2.69 -15.47
C ALA A 143 0.16 -2.09 -15.48
N PRO A 144 -0.86 -2.74 -14.88
CA PRO A 144 -2.20 -2.15 -14.87
C PRO A 144 -2.31 -0.90 -13.99
N MET A 145 -1.61 -0.82 -12.85
CA MET A 145 -1.62 0.37 -11.99
C MET A 145 -0.97 1.56 -12.68
N LYS A 146 0.18 1.34 -13.34
CA LYS A 146 0.81 2.38 -14.15
C LYS A 146 -0.14 2.86 -15.25
N GLY A 147 -0.80 1.95 -15.96
CA GLY A 147 -1.79 2.31 -16.98
C GLY A 147 -2.96 3.13 -16.41
N TRP A 148 -3.40 2.83 -15.19
CA TRP A 148 -4.42 3.63 -14.49
C TRP A 148 -3.90 5.03 -14.17
N PHE A 149 -2.72 5.15 -13.52
CA PHE A 149 -2.11 6.44 -13.18
C PHE A 149 -1.83 7.31 -14.41
N ASP A 150 -1.41 6.71 -15.53
CA ASP A 150 -1.18 7.41 -16.80
C ASP A 150 -2.48 8.01 -17.38
N SER A 151 -3.64 7.44 -17.04
CA SER A 151 -4.95 7.78 -17.61
C SER A 151 -5.83 8.64 -16.70
N ALA A 152 -5.61 8.55 -15.39
CA ALA A 152 -6.40 9.24 -14.38
C ALA A 152 -5.96 10.71 -14.30
N GLN A 153 -6.92 11.62 -14.41
CA GLN A 153 -6.74 13.08 -14.41
C GLN A 153 -7.58 13.73 -13.31
#